data_AF-A0A7C2QL52-F1
#
_entry.id   AF-A0A7C2QL52-F1
#
_cell.length_a   1.000
_cell.length_b   1.000
_cell.length_c   1.000
_cell.angle_alpha   90.00
_cell.angle_beta   90.00
_cell.angle_gamma   90.00
#
_symmetry.space_group_name_H-M   'P 1'
#
loop_
_entity.id
_entity.type
_entity.pdbx_description
1 polymer ?
#
loop_
_entity_poly.entity_id
_entity_poly.type
_entity_poly.pdbx_seq_one_letter_code
_entity_poly.pdbx_strand_id
1 'polypeptide(L)'
;MTSEAAEILHDQHAHPGPRTYTKVALWLTVVTILEILAYVFEKQLAGFVAPVILFLSGLKFAGVAMWYMHLKFDSRIFSGIFLFPLSLAALVIFGLLLLYHALHPLPWVG
;
A
#
# COMPACT_ATOMS: atom_id res chain seq x y z
N MET A 1 11.21 6.94 51.06
CA MET A 1 9.87 7.39 50.63
C MET A 1 9.89 8.60 49.68
N THR A 2 11.04 9.01 49.13
CA THR A 2 11.13 10.10 48.12
C THR A 2 11.63 9.63 46.75
N SER A 3 12.21 8.42 46.64
CA SER A 3 12.65 7.86 45.36
C SER A 3 11.50 7.26 44.52
N GLU A 4 10.48 6.66 45.14
CA GLU A 4 9.31 6.12 44.41
C GLU A 4 8.48 7.21 43.73
N ALA A 5 8.37 8.40 44.34
CA ALA A 5 7.65 9.53 43.74
C ALA A 5 8.38 10.12 42.52
N ALA A 6 9.70 9.98 42.45
CA ALA A 6 10.50 10.42 41.31
C ALA A 6 10.46 9.42 40.14
N GLU A 7 10.20 8.13 40.43
CA GLU A 7 10.08 7.07 39.41
C GLU A 7 8.75 7.17 38.64
N ILE A 8 7.65 7.48 39.33
CA ILE A 8 6.30 7.61 38.70
C ILE A 8 6.19 8.84 37.77
N LEU A 9 7.06 9.84 37.92
CA LEU A 9 7.06 11.06 37.09
C LEU A 9 7.80 10.91 35.75
N HIS A 10 8.52 9.80 35.53
CA HIS A 10 9.35 9.60 34.33
C HIS A 10 8.75 8.61 33.31
N ASP A 11 7.44 8.35 33.36
CA ASP A 11 6.76 7.43 32.42
C ASP A 11 5.65 8.07 31.59
N GLN A 12 5.61 9.41 31.52
CA GLN A 12 4.84 10.11 30.47
C GLN A 12 5.65 10.24 29.16
N HIS A 13 6.29 9.15 28.74
CA HIS A 13 6.79 9.06 27.38
C HIS A 13 5.60 9.09 26.42
N ALA A 14 5.45 10.24 25.77
CA ALA A 14 4.47 10.52 24.74
C ALA A 14 4.50 9.44 23.64
N HIS A 15 3.65 8.43 23.77
CA HIS A 15 3.40 7.51 22.68
C HIS A 15 2.81 8.31 21.51
N PRO A 16 3.42 8.29 20.31
CA PRO A 16 2.90 9.01 19.15
C PRO A 16 1.44 8.61 18.94
N GLY A 17 0.55 9.59 19.14
CA GLY A 17 -0.83 9.29 19.51
C GLY A 17 -1.61 8.54 18.43
N PRO A 18 -2.55 7.64 18.82
CA PRO A 18 -3.42 6.86 17.93
C PRO A 18 -4.18 7.72 16.90
N ARG A 19 -4.33 9.01 17.17
CA ARG A 19 -4.97 10.00 16.29
C ARG A 19 -4.34 10.10 14.89
N THR A 20 -3.04 9.82 14.73
CA THR A 20 -2.41 9.84 13.40
C THR A 20 -2.84 8.65 12.55
N TYR A 21 -2.90 7.45 13.14
CA TYR A 21 -3.35 6.23 12.47
C TYR A 21 -4.83 6.31 12.09
N THR A 22 -5.67 6.89 12.94
CA THR A 22 -7.10 7.08 12.62
C THR A 22 -7.31 7.96 11.38
N LYS A 23 -6.49 9.00 11.18
CA LYS A 23 -6.59 9.85 9.97
C LYS A 23 -6.19 9.08 8.71
N VAL A 24 -5.15 8.26 8.78
CA VAL A 24 -4.72 7.42 7.66
C VAL A 24 -5.77 6.36 7.35
N ALA A 25 -6.35 5.73 8.38
CA ALA A 25 -7.45 4.77 8.24
C ALA A 25 -8.64 5.40 7.50
N LEU A 26 -9.06 6.59 7.94
CA LEU A 26 -10.16 7.32 7.33
C LEU A 26 -9.88 7.67 5.87
N TRP A 27 -8.67 8.12 5.56
CA TRP A 27 -8.26 8.40 4.18
C TRP A 27 -8.30 7.12 3.32
N LEU A 28 -7.78 6.00 3.82
CA LEU A 28 -7.85 4.71 3.12
C LEU A 28 -9.30 4.29 2.87
N THR A 29 -10.20 4.48 3.84
CA THR A 29 -11.64 4.22 3.66
C THR A 29 -12.23 5.06 2.53
N VAL A 30 -11.89 6.34 2.45
CA VAL A 30 -12.34 7.21 1.34
C VAL A 30 -11.84 6.70 0.00
N VAL A 31 -10.56 6.31 -0.11
CA VAL A 31 -10.03 5.71 -1.35
C VAL A 31 -10.74 4.39 -1.67
N THR A 32 -11.17 3.61 -0.67
CA THR A 32 -11.97 2.39 -0.88
C THR A 32 -13.34 2.70 -1.45
N ILE A 33 -14.04 3.70 -0.90
CA ILE A 33 -15.33 4.13 -1.44
C ILE A 33 -15.17 4.61 -2.89
N LEU A 34 -14.14 5.40 -3.19
CA LEU A 34 -13.87 5.86 -4.55
C LEU A 34 -13.62 4.70 -5.53
N GLU A 35 -12.92 3.66 -5.09
CA GLU A 35 -12.66 2.48 -5.92
C GLU A 35 -13.94 1.68 -6.21
N ILE A 36 -14.81 1.51 -5.20
CA ILE A 36 -16.12 0.89 -5.39
C ILE A 36 -16.96 1.72 -6.36
N LEU A 37 -16.96 3.04 -6.22
CA LEU A 37 -17.68 3.91 -7.16
C LEU A 37 -17.12 3.80 -8.58
N ALA A 38 -15.80 3.80 -8.74
CA ALA A 38 -15.15 3.61 -10.04
C ALA A 38 -15.54 2.28 -10.70
N TYR A 39 -15.68 1.21 -9.91
CA TYR A 39 -16.17 -0.09 -10.38
C TYR A 39 -17.67 -0.07 -10.71
N VAL A 40 -18.50 0.55 -9.89
CA VAL A 40 -19.96 0.65 -10.14
C VAL A 40 -20.26 1.46 -11.41
N PHE A 41 -19.48 2.50 -11.69
CA PHE A 41 -19.59 3.32 -12.90
C PHE A 41 -18.67 2.85 -14.05
N GLU A 42 -18.27 1.57 -14.03
CA GLU A 42 -17.40 0.95 -15.02
C GLU A 42 -17.85 1.24 -16.46
N LYS A 43 -19.15 1.11 -16.72
CA LYS A 43 -19.74 1.25 -18.06
C LYS A 43 -19.56 2.65 -18.65
N GLN A 44 -19.46 3.67 -17.79
CA GLN A 44 -19.25 5.06 -18.17
C GLN A 44 -17.77 5.38 -18.41
N LEU A 45 -16.86 4.58 -17.86
CA LEU A 45 -15.40 4.79 -17.92
C LEU A 45 -14.71 4.04 -19.09
N ALA A 46 -15.46 3.27 -19.88
CA ALA A 46 -15.07 2.75 -21.21
C ALA A 46 -13.58 2.38 -21.37
N GLY A 47 -13.12 1.37 -20.62
CA GLY A 47 -11.75 0.83 -20.71
C GLY A 47 -10.72 1.49 -19.78
N PHE A 48 -10.98 2.67 -19.24
CA PHE A 48 -10.09 3.32 -18.25
C PHE A 48 -10.26 2.78 -16.83
N VAL A 49 -11.25 1.92 -16.59
CA VAL A 49 -11.53 1.32 -15.27
C VAL A 49 -10.33 0.52 -14.77
N ALA A 50 -9.75 -0.31 -15.63
CA ALA A 50 -8.61 -1.15 -15.29
C ALA A 50 -7.40 -0.34 -14.76
N PRO A 51 -6.85 0.66 -15.48
CA PRO A 51 -5.74 1.45 -14.96
C PRO A 51 -6.10 2.30 -13.74
N VAL A 52 -7.34 2.81 -13.64
CA VAL A 52 -7.79 3.59 -12.48
C VAL A 52 -7.84 2.75 -11.21
N ILE A 53 -8.40 1.54 -11.27
CA ILE A 53 -8.47 0.64 -10.10
C ILE A 53 -7.07 0.20 -9.70
N LEU A 54 -6.20 -0.12 -10.66
CA LEU A 54 -4.80 -0.47 -10.40
C LEU A 54 -4.05 0.65 -9.69
N PHE A 55 -4.24 1.89 -10.13
CA PHE A 55 -3.63 3.06 -9.50
C PHE A 55 -4.15 3.29 -8.07
N LEU A 56 -5.47 3.26 -7.87
CA LEU A 56 -6.08 3.43 -6.55
C LEU A 56 -5.67 2.33 -5.56
N SER A 57 -5.57 1.09 -6.02
CA SER A 57 -5.06 -0.04 -5.24
C SER A 57 -3.59 0.12 -4.87
N GLY A 58 -2.74 0.52 -5.83
CA GLY A 58 -1.32 0.80 -5.57
C GLY A 58 -1.12 1.94 -4.57
N LEU A 59 -1.95 2.99 -4.67
CA LEU A 59 -1.94 4.12 -3.77
C LEU A 59 -2.33 3.74 -2.34
N LYS A 60 -3.36 2.89 -2.16
CA LYS A 60 -3.71 2.32 -0.84
C LYS A 60 -2.58 1.49 -0.27
N PHE A 61 -2.01 0.59 -1.08
CA PHE A 61 -0.91 -0.25 -0.67
C PHE A 61 0.28 0.58 -0.18
N ALA A 62 0.64 1.64 -0.92
CA ALA A 62 1.70 2.57 -0.52
C ALA A 62 1.35 3.32 0.79
N GLY A 63 0.09 3.73 0.96
CA GLY A 63 -0.40 4.35 2.19
C GLY A 63 -0.30 3.41 3.40
N VAL A 64 -0.69 2.15 3.24
CA VAL A 64 -0.56 1.11 4.28
C VAL A 64 0.92 0.82 4.57
N ALA A 65 1.76 0.64 3.55
CA ALA A 65 3.18 0.36 3.72
C ALA A 65 3.92 1.50 4.44
N MET A 66 3.68 2.76 4.07
CA MET A 66 4.35 3.89 4.71
C MET A 66 3.93 4.11 6.16
N TRP A 67 2.64 3.99 6.46
CA TRP A 67 2.09 4.42 7.75
C TRP A 67 1.76 3.26 8.71
N TYR A 68 1.20 2.16 8.22
CA TYR A 68 0.86 0.99 9.05
C TYR A 68 2.02 0.02 9.20
N MET A 69 2.86 -0.16 8.18
CA MET A 69 4.10 -0.94 8.30
C MET A 69 5.30 -0.14 8.81
N HIS A 70 5.07 1.11 9.24
CA HIS A 70 6.09 1.97 9.85
C HIS A 70 7.31 2.31 8.97
N LEU A 71 7.33 2.00 7.67
CA LEU A 71 8.48 2.33 6.79
C LEU A 71 8.89 3.82 6.88
N LYS A 72 7.94 4.73 7.08
CA LYS A 72 8.22 6.16 7.23
C LYS A 72 8.86 6.53 8.58
N PHE A 73 8.63 5.71 9.61
CA PHE A 73 9.11 5.93 10.98
C PHE A 73 10.28 5.02 11.36
N ASP A 74 10.63 4.06 10.49
CA ASP A 74 11.69 3.08 10.71
C ASP A 74 12.89 3.33 9.77
N SER A 75 13.99 2.61 10.01
CA SER A 75 15.22 2.71 9.23
C SER A 75 15.02 2.32 7.76
N ARG A 76 15.78 2.95 6.85
CA ARG A 76 15.75 2.69 5.40
C ARG A 76 15.99 1.23 5.01
N ILE A 77 16.53 0.43 5.92
CA ILE A 77 16.78 -1.01 5.75
C ILE A 77 15.46 -1.77 5.62
N PHE A 78 14.45 -1.48 6.46
CA PHE A 78 13.13 -2.14 6.35
C PHE A 78 12.40 -1.76 5.07
N SER A 79 12.58 -0.51 4.61
CA SER A 79 12.09 -0.09 3.31
C SER A 79 12.74 -0.88 2.17
N GLY A 80 14.05 -1.10 2.24
CA GLY A 80 14.78 -1.90 1.24
C GLY A 80 14.36 -3.37 1.22
N ILE A 81 14.22 -4.01 2.39
CA ILE A 81 13.79 -5.41 2.52
C ILE A 81 12.35 -5.60 2.02
N PHE A 82 11.49 -4.58 2.14
CA PHE A 82 10.13 -4.64 1.62
C PHE A 82 10.04 -4.37 0.11
N LEU A 83 10.77 -3.36 -0.38
CA LEU A 83 10.77 -3.02 -1.81
C LEU A 83 11.46 -4.08 -2.68
N PHE A 84 12.45 -4.80 -2.15
CA PHE A 84 13.17 -5.83 -2.91
C PHE A 84 12.27 -6.98 -3.42
N PRO A 85 11.50 -7.69 -2.57
CA PRO A 85 10.56 -8.71 -3.03
C PRO A 85 9.40 -8.12 -3.83
N LEU A 86 8.97 -6.89 -3.53
CA LEU A 86 7.93 -6.21 -4.29
C LEU A 86 8.36 -5.91 -5.73
N SER A 87 9.58 -5.39 -5.93
CA SER A 87 10.12 -5.10 -7.26
C SER A 87 10.41 -6.38 -8.02
N LEU A 88 10.91 -7.43 -7.35
CA LEU A 88 11.10 -8.74 -7.93
C LEU A 88 9.76 -9.34 -8.40
N ALA A 89 8.71 -9.27 -7.57
CA ALA A 89 7.37 -9.75 -7.95
C ALA A 89 6.82 -8.98 -9.15
N ALA A 90 6.95 -7.64 -9.16
CA ALA A 90 6.54 -6.83 -10.30
C ALA A 90 7.32 -7.22 -11.58
N LEU A 91 8.65 -7.38 -11.48
CA LEU A 91 9.49 -7.80 -12.60
C LEU A 91 9.05 -9.16 -13.16
N VAL A 92 8.77 -10.14 -12.30
CA VAL A 92 8.29 -11.47 -12.72
C VAL A 92 6.93 -11.37 -13.40
N ILE A 93 5.98 -10.61 -12.83
CA ILE A 93 4.65 -10.42 -13.42
C ILE A 93 4.76 -9.75 -14.80
N PHE A 94 5.50 -8.66 -14.92
CA PHE A 94 5.71 -7.98 -16.20
C PHE A 94 6.45 -8.88 -17.20
N GLY A 95 7.45 -9.65 -16.75
CA GLY A 95 8.16 -10.62 -17.57
C GLY A 95 7.22 -11.70 -18.12
N LEU A 96 6.31 -12.23 -17.30
CA LEU A 96 5.30 -13.19 -17.73
C LEU A 96 4.27 -12.58 -18.70
N LEU A 97 3.82 -11.35 -18.45
CA LEU A 97 2.90 -10.64 -19.35
C LEU A 97 3.55 -10.39 -20.72
N LEU A 98 4.81 -9.94 -20.73
CA LEU A 98 5.58 -9.74 -21.96
C LEU A 98 5.84 -11.06 -22.68
N LEU A 99 6.19 -12.11 -21.94
CA LEU A 99 6.39 -13.45 -22.50
C LEU A 99 5.10 -13.96 -23.15
N TYR A 100 3.97 -13.91 -22.44
CA TYR A 100 2.67 -14.31 -22.97
C TYR A 100 2.32 -13.50 -24.22
N HIS A 101 2.48 -12.19 -24.18
CA HIS A 101 2.23 -11.33 -25.33
C HIS A 101 3.15 -11.64 -26.52
N ALA A 102 4.42 -12.00 -26.27
CA ALA A 102 5.38 -12.36 -27.31
C ALA A 102 5.20 -13.78 -27.84
N LEU A 103 4.62 -14.71 -27.06
CA LEU A 103 4.38 -16.11 -27.43
C LEU A 103 2.99 -16.34 -28.07
N HIS A 104 2.00 -15.51 -27.74
CA HIS A 104 0.65 -15.56 -28.31
C HIS A 104 0.49 -15.15 -29.80
N PRO A 105 1.45 -14.50 -30.51
CA PRO A 105 1.32 -14.25 -31.95
C PRO A 105 1.63 -15.49 -32.80
N LEU A 106 1.81 -16.69 -32.21
CA LEU A 106 2.07 -17.93 -32.93
C LEU A 106 0.74 -18.61 -33.34
N PRO A 107 0.40 -18.70 -34.63
CA PRO A 107 -0.90 -19.17 -35.12
C PRO A 107 -1.19 -20.69 -34.98
N TRP A 108 -0.40 -21.45 -34.22
CA TRP A 108 -0.46 -22.92 -34.19
C TRP A 108 -0.69 -23.54 -32.79
N VAL A 109 -1.18 -22.76 -31.82
CA VAL A 109 -1.86 -23.30 -30.61
C VAL A 109 -3.38 -23.22 -30.81
N GLY A 110 -3.83 -23.74 -31.96
CA GLY A 110 -5.23 -23.99 -32.31
C GLY A 110 -5.45 -25.46 -32.55
#